data_AF-A0A932MX17-F1
#
_entry.id   AF-A0A932MX17-F1
#
_cell.length_a   1.000
_cell.length_b   1.000
_cell.length_c   1.000
_cell.angle_alpha   90.00
_cell.angle_beta   90.00
_cell.angle_gamma   90.00
#
_symmetry.space_group_name_H-M   'P 1'
#
loop_
_entity.id
_entity.type
_entity.pdbx_description
1 polymer ?
#
loop_
_entity_poly.entity_id
_entity_poly.type
_entity_poly.pdbx_seq_one_letter_code
_entity_poly.pdbx_strand_id
1 'polypeptide(L)'
;MAQAPDDTPCDENAGLDGDMCNSSCQAGVCTAGASPACDDGRECTSDSCDNQSGCLFAPLNAGVECRPALDVCDIAEFCTGAGPDCPPDQFAASGAPCGSSLNSDCTDPDTCANGVCRVNDAAEGTACNDCATANCTACQGGACQDVFSCSPNQFFCDATDPRLRHLCNTTGDGMASTTTCDFICSSNSNACVPVSNGLDTTMRSCDASAPPLTPASGTLILTSAGIACSAGCGVGGSLPSVNVGEYQVICVSSIDIPLAVVLSADPTAVRPLVLLVAGEVVIGGVIDFAGLSPASADSGGLPGPGGGRGGNSCTGGSCTGEAGQRYLTVDGGGQGGSGSNGGDGCGGCGGGGGGGGYGGTGGDGGDGPVALGGSGALPFGDSLVVPLEGGSGGGAGGDGGGGADGGAPGGAGGGAVQISARGPITLTATAVLRANGGSGRNQAEAGGGGGGGGGGGSGGALLLEAPGVDIDPVALILVRGGDGGSGRNDGTPGVGAGTAGNTSINGTSGGAGSNDGGGGGGGGGGRVRVNAVSGPACPAGVQPVAACSTSAL
;
A
#
# COMPACT_ATOMS: atom_id res chain seq x y z
N MET A 1 18.04 -49.50 -83.25
CA MET A 1 17.17 -49.73 -82.08
C MET A 1 16.97 -48.38 -81.42
N ALA A 2 15.71 -47.98 -81.15
CA ALA A 2 15.40 -46.68 -80.57
C ALA A 2 15.67 -46.71 -79.06
N GLN A 3 16.26 -45.65 -78.53
CA GLN A 3 16.62 -45.50 -77.12
C GLN A 3 15.39 -45.11 -76.29
N ALA A 4 15.20 -45.68 -75.10
CA ALA A 4 14.08 -45.33 -74.21
C ALA A 4 14.16 -43.86 -73.77
N PRO A 5 13.03 -43.15 -73.57
CA PRO A 5 13.01 -41.75 -73.14
C PRO A 5 13.65 -41.56 -71.76
N ASP A 6 14.15 -40.35 -71.50
CA ASP A 6 14.67 -40.00 -70.18
C ASP A 6 13.53 -39.93 -69.14
N ASP A 7 13.83 -40.27 -67.89
CA ASP A 7 12.95 -40.31 -66.72
C ASP A 7 11.84 -41.39 -66.72
N THR A 8 11.88 -42.36 -67.65
CA THR A 8 11.03 -43.56 -67.57
C THR A 8 11.66 -44.65 -66.70
N PRO A 9 10.86 -45.44 -65.94
CA PRO A 9 11.35 -46.62 -65.22
C PRO A 9 12.06 -47.60 -66.15
N CYS A 10 13.17 -48.17 -65.71
CA CYS A 10 13.94 -49.12 -66.50
C CYS A 10 13.26 -50.51 -66.55
N ASP A 11 12.75 -50.87 -67.73
CA ASP A 11 12.24 -52.20 -68.10
C ASP A 11 13.39 -53.15 -68.48
N GLU A 12 13.21 -54.45 -68.22
CA GLU A 12 14.12 -55.56 -68.54
C GLU A 12 14.69 -55.60 -69.98
N ASN A 13 14.10 -54.87 -70.93
CA ASN A 13 14.57 -54.74 -72.31
C ASN A 13 15.72 -53.71 -72.50
N ALA A 14 16.18 -53.02 -71.46
CA ALA A 14 17.23 -52.01 -71.53
C ALA A 14 18.64 -52.45 -71.02
N GLY A 15 18.81 -53.68 -70.54
CA GLY A 15 20.14 -54.29 -70.38
C GLY A 15 20.93 -53.99 -69.10
N LEU A 16 20.30 -53.56 -68.00
CA LEU A 16 20.81 -53.68 -66.61
C LEU A 16 19.64 -53.89 -65.63
N ASP A 17 19.86 -54.75 -64.61
CA ASP A 17 19.16 -55.18 -63.37
C ASP A 17 17.63 -55.02 -63.15
N GLY A 18 16.86 -54.36 -64.02
CA GLY A 18 15.39 -54.32 -63.94
C GLY A 18 14.84 -53.79 -62.62
N ASP A 19 15.42 -52.71 -62.06
CA ASP A 19 15.02 -52.10 -60.79
C ASP A 19 14.08 -50.89 -61.01
N MET A 20 12.76 -51.12 -60.92
CA MET A 20 11.69 -50.13 -61.06
C MET A 20 11.55 -49.18 -59.85
N CYS A 21 12.40 -49.33 -58.82
CA CYS A 21 12.22 -48.69 -57.51
C CYS A 21 13.29 -47.67 -57.16
N ASN A 22 14.42 -47.63 -57.86
CA ASN A 22 15.43 -46.59 -57.64
C ASN A 22 16.25 -46.28 -58.88
N SER A 23 15.70 -46.49 -60.08
CA SER A 23 16.38 -46.19 -61.33
C SER A 23 15.57 -45.29 -62.25
N SER A 24 16.24 -44.34 -62.89
CA SER A 24 15.70 -43.54 -63.98
C SER A 24 16.55 -43.71 -65.23
N CYS A 25 15.90 -43.87 -66.37
CA CYS A 25 16.58 -43.89 -67.67
C CYS A 25 17.11 -42.48 -67.97
N GLN A 26 18.41 -42.35 -68.26
CA GLN A 26 19.02 -41.12 -68.78
C GLN A 26 19.94 -41.45 -69.95
N ALA A 27 19.65 -40.88 -71.12
CA ALA A 27 20.26 -41.18 -72.39
C ALA A 27 20.38 -42.70 -72.62
N GLY A 28 19.30 -43.44 -72.37
CA GLY A 28 19.21 -44.89 -72.52
C GLY A 28 20.08 -45.73 -71.57
N VAL A 29 20.58 -45.14 -70.49
CA VAL A 29 21.32 -45.83 -69.43
C VAL A 29 20.58 -45.65 -68.11
N CYS A 30 20.40 -46.73 -67.35
CA CYS A 30 19.77 -46.66 -66.04
C CYS A 30 20.73 -46.04 -65.03
N THR A 31 20.33 -44.92 -64.45
CA THR A 31 21.03 -44.22 -63.38
C THR A 31 20.22 -44.32 -62.09
N ALA A 32 20.85 -44.20 -60.93
CA ALA A 32 20.13 -44.22 -59.65
C ALA A 32 19.18 -43.00 -59.58
N GLY A 33 17.88 -43.27 -59.54
CA GLY A 33 16.78 -42.32 -59.43
C GLY A 33 16.11 -42.36 -58.05
N ALA A 34 15.28 -41.35 -57.76
CA ALA A 34 14.48 -41.33 -56.53
C ALA A 34 13.39 -42.41 -56.60
N SER A 35 13.16 -43.10 -55.48
CA SER A 35 12.14 -44.15 -55.40
C SER A 35 10.74 -43.57 -55.66
N PRO A 36 9.88 -44.25 -56.44
CA PRO A 36 8.50 -43.80 -56.64
C PRO A 36 7.78 -43.75 -55.29
N ALA A 37 6.95 -42.72 -55.09
CA ALA A 37 6.08 -42.64 -53.93
C ALA A 37 4.98 -43.71 -54.08
N CYS A 38 5.22 -44.87 -53.48
CA CYS A 38 4.31 -46.01 -53.52
C CYS A 38 3.19 -45.93 -52.48
N ASP A 39 2.94 -44.77 -51.89
CA ASP A 39 1.82 -44.57 -50.97
C ASP A 39 0.52 -44.45 -51.79
N ASP A 40 -0.40 -45.42 -51.67
CA ASP A 40 -1.72 -45.36 -52.34
C ASP A 40 -2.80 -44.62 -51.53
N GLY A 41 -2.43 -44.11 -50.35
CA GLY A 41 -3.33 -43.41 -49.45
C GLY A 41 -4.36 -44.31 -48.77
N ARG A 42 -4.12 -45.63 -48.71
CA ARG A 42 -4.99 -46.58 -48.01
C ARG A 42 -4.31 -47.10 -46.75
N GLU A 43 -5.01 -46.99 -45.62
CA GLU A 43 -4.41 -47.22 -44.30
C GLU A 43 -4.16 -48.70 -43.97
N CYS A 44 -4.75 -49.62 -44.73
CA CYS A 44 -4.60 -51.07 -44.53
C CYS A 44 -3.69 -51.74 -45.56
N THR A 45 -2.78 -51.01 -46.19
CA THR A 45 -1.71 -51.56 -47.04
C THR A 45 -0.33 -51.25 -46.47
N SER A 46 0.57 -52.22 -46.62
CA SER A 46 2.00 -52.02 -46.53
C SER A 46 2.50 -51.70 -47.93
N ASP A 47 2.84 -50.44 -48.11
CA ASP A 47 3.25 -49.90 -49.37
C ASP A 47 4.76 -50.06 -49.53
N SER A 48 5.14 -50.86 -50.52
CA SER A 48 6.52 -51.21 -50.77
C SER A 48 6.79 -51.18 -52.26
N CYS A 49 8.01 -50.82 -52.64
CA CYS A 49 8.42 -50.92 -54.03
C CYS A 49 9.17 -52.23 -54.22
N ASP A 50 8.65 -53.09 -55.10
CA ASP A 50 9.35 -54.28 -55.58
C ASP A 50 10.11 -53.95 -56.87
N ASN A 51 11.39 -54.26 -56.88
CA ASN A 51 12.28 -53.88 -57.97
C ASN A 51 11.79 -54.40 -59.33
N GLN A 52 11.04 -55.50 -59.41
CA GLN A 52 10.58 -56.07 -60.68
C GLN A 52 9.16 -55.65 -61.07
N SER A 53 8.29 -55.42 -60.08
CA SER A 53 6.85 -55.22 -60.28
C SER A 53 6.40 -53.78 -60.06
N GLY A 54 7.31 -52.91 -59.58
CA GLY A 54 7.00 -51.54 -59.19
C GLY A 54 6.32 -51.47 -57.82
N CYS A 55 5.41 -50.52 -57.63
CA CYS A 55 4.70 -50.35 -56.35
C CYS A 55 3.78 -51.54 -56.07
N LEU A 56 4.00 -52.18 -54.91
CA LEU A 56 3.18 -53.23 -54.33
C LEU A 56 2.49 -52.70 -53.08
N PHE A 57 1.17 -52.88 -53.04
CA PHE A 57 0.30 -52.47 -51.94
C PHE A 57 -0.21 -53.75 -51.26
N ALA A 58 0.57 -54.30 -50.33
CA ALA A 58 0.25 -55.57 -49.70
C ALA A 58 -0.72 -55.36 -48.54
N PRO A 59 -1.90 -56.01 -48.49
CA PRO A 59 -2.82 -55.86 -47.37
C PRO A 59 -2.15 -56.19 -46.03
N LEU A 60 -2.33 -55.32 -45.03
CA LEU A 60 -1.88 -55.55 -43.67
C LEU A 60 -2.65 -56.72 -43.03
N ASN A 61 -2.03 -57.37 -42.06
CA ASN A 61 -2.68 -58.48 -41.34
C ASN A 61 -3.93 -58.01 -40.59
N ALA A 62 -4.86 -58.94 -40.37
CA ALA A 62 -6.02 -58.69 -39.52
C ALA A 62 -5.57 -58.27 -38.11
N GLY A 63 -6.16 -57.19 -37.59
CA GLY A 63 -5.85 -56.67 -36.25
C GLY A 63 -4.78 -55.58 -36.20
N VAL A 64 -4.27 -55.10 -37.34
CA VAL A 64 -3.46 -53.87 -37.37
C VAL A 64 -4.37 -52.65 -37.25
N GLU A 65 -4.11 -51.76 -36.28
CA GLU A 65 -4.89 -50.54 -36.07
C GLU A 65 -4.68 -49.58 -37.26
N CYS A 66 -5.77 -49.21 -37.92
CA CYS A 66 -5.76 -48.26 -39.04
C CYS A 66 -6.36 -46.91 -38.68
N ARG A 67 -7.21 -46.86 -37.64
CA ARG A 67 -7.70 -45.60 -37.05
C ARG A 67 -7.77 -45.72 -35.53
N PRO A 68 -7.04 -44.88 -34.78
CA PRO A 68 -7.14 -44.88 -33.33
C PRO A 68 -8.43 -44.21 -32.86
N ALA A 69 -8.95 -44.68 -31.73
CA ALA A 69 -10.06 -44.03 -31.04
C ALA A 69 -9.64 -42.64 -30.55
N LEU A 70 -10.45 -41.62 -30.84
CA LEU A 70 -10.24 -40.24 -30.40
C LEU A 70 -10.63 -40.01 -28.93
N ASP A 71 -11.68 -40.66 -28.45
CA ASP A 71 -12.13 -40.60 -27.07
C ASP A 71 -12.82 -41.92 -26.63
N VAL A 72 -13.43 -41.95 -25.44
CA VAL A 72 -14.15 -43.13 -24.92
C VAL A 72 -15.46 -43.44 -25.66
N CYS A 73 -15.95 -42.50 -26.47
CA CYS A 73 -17.14 -42.64 -27.31
C CYS A 73 -16.81 -43.07 -28.74
N ASP A 74 -15.53 -43.12 -29.08
CA ASP A 74 -14.99 -43.53 -30.36
C ASP A 74 -14.36 -44.93 -30.26
N ILE A 75 -14.55 -45.77 -31.28
CA ILE A 75 -14.03 -47.15 -31.29
C ILE A 75 -12.91 -47.25 -32.33
N ALA A 76 -11.72 -47.67 -31.92
CA ALA A 76 -10.61 -47.85 -32.86
C ALA A 76 -10.92 -48.92 -33.92
N GLU A 77 -10.53 -48.65 -35.17
CA GLU A 77 -10.65 -49.59 -36.28
C GLU A 77 -9.35 -50.34 -36.54
N PHE A 78 -9.52 -51.60 -36.88
CA PHE A 78 -8.44 -52.50 -37.22
C PHE A 78 -8.67 -53.09 -38.61
N CYS A 79 -7.60 -53.16 -39.39
CA CYS A 79 -7.56 -53.83 -40.67
C CYS A 79 -8.12 -55.24 -40.55
N THR A 80 -8.93 -55.64 -41.53
CA THR A 80 -9.55 -56.97 -41.53
C THR A 80 -8.66 -58.06 -42.13
N GLY A 81 -7.55 -57.66 -42.77
CA GLY A 81 -6.72 -58.53 -43.60
C GLY A 81 -7.36 -58.97 -44.92
N ALA A 82 -8.57 -58.51 -45.23
CA ALA A 82 -9.32 -58.90 -46.42
C ALA A 82 -9.29 -57.85 -47.54
N GLY A 83 -8.74 -56.66 -47.29
CA GLY A 83 -8.71 -55.56 -48.26
C GLY A 83 -7.85 -54.39 -47.78
N PRO A 84 -7.66 -53.40 -48.66
CA PRO A 84 -6.74 -52.29 -48.43
C PRO A 84 -7.36 -51.13 -47.64
N ASP A 85 -8.69 -51.09 -47.50
CA ASP A 85 -9.40 -50.00 -46.83
C ASP A 85 -9.60 -50.30 -45.33
N CYS A 86 -9.40 -49.29 -44.48
CA CYS A 86 -9.82 -49.34 -43.09
C CYS A 86 -11.35 -49.50 -43.01
N PRO A 87 -11.89 -50.29 -42.06
CA PRO A 87 -13.34 -50.38 -41.87
C PRO A 87 -13.99 -49.01 -41.64
N PRO A 88 -15.31 -48.88 -41.87
CA PRO A 88 -16.03 -47.65 -41.54
C PRO A 88 -15.89 -47.31 -40.06
N ASP A 89 -15.77 -46.01 -39.77
CA ASP A 89 -15.68 -45.45 -38.41
C ASP A 89 -16.86 -45.88 -37.53
N GLN A 90 -16.58 -46.55 -36.43
CA GLN A 90 -17.54 -47.02 -35.45
C GLN A 90 -17.48 -46.21 -34.16
N PHE A 91 -18.67 -46.00 -33.58
CA PHE A 91 -18.82 -45.27 -32.33
C PHE A 91 -19.38 -46.17 -31.25
N ALA A 92 -19.06 -45.83 -30.00
CA ALA A 92 -19.73 -46.39 -28.85
C ALA A 92 -21.25 -46.17 -28.95
N ALA A 93 -22.02 -47.05 -28.31
CA ALA A 93 -23.47 -46.96 -28.32
C ALA A 93 -23.92 -45.58 -27.81
N SER A 94 -24.89 -44.97 -28.49
CA SER A 94 -25.51 -43.74 -28.01
C SER A 94 -26.09 -43.97 -26.60
N GLY A 95 -25.73 -43.11 -25.65
CA GLY A 95 -26.07 -43.29 -24.24
C GLY A 95 -25.04 -44.05 -23.39
N ALA A 96 -23.94 -44.54 -23.99
CA ALA A 96 -22.85 -45.13 -23.22
C ALA A 96 -22.24 -44.06 -22.27
N PRO A 97 -21.89 -44.43 -21.03
CA PRO A 97 -21.34 -43.48 -20.07
C PRO A 97 -19.97 -43.00 -20.54
N CYS A 98 -19.75 -41.69 -20.44
CA CYS A 98 -18.47 -41.07 -20.70
C CYS A 98 -18.26 -39.94 -19.66
N GLY A 99 -17.13 -39.26 -19.70
CA GLY A 99 -16.92 -38.04 -18.91
C GLY A 99 -17.27 -38.16 -17.41
N SER A 100 -18.09 -37.23 -16.93
CA SER A 100 -18.61 -37.20 -15.57
C SER A 100 -19.70 -38.25 -15.35
N SER A 101 -19.58 -39.02 -14.27
CA SER A 101 -20.65 -39.92 -13.80
C SER A 101 -21.52 -39.30 -12.70
N LEU A 102 -21.35 -38.00 -12.43
CA LEU A 102 -22.10 -37.31 -11.38
C LEU A 102 -23.56 -37.15 -11.79
N ASN A 103 -24.45 -37.24 -10.81
CA ASN A 103 -25.89 -37.09 -10.99
C ASN A 103 -26.41 -36.26 -9.81
N SER A 104 -26.26 -34.95 -9.93
CA SER A 104 -26.66 -33.89 -9.00
C SER A 104 -27.79 -33.06 -9.62
N ASP A 105 -28.30 -32.04 -8.91
CA ASP A 105 -29.30 -31.13 -9.49
C ASP A 105 -28.77 -30.35 -10.71
N CYS A 106 -27.44 -30.18 -10.82
CA CYS A 106 -26.80 -29.37 -11.86
C CYS A 106 -25.88 -30.14 -12.81
N THR A 107 -25.53 -31.39 -12.47
CA THR A 107 -24.66 -32.26 -13.26
C THR A 107 -25.43 -33.55 -13.53
N ASP A 108 -25.71 -33.86 -14.79
CA ASP A 108 -26.20 -35.19 -15.17
C ASP A 108 -25.04 -36.03 -15.74
N PRO A 109 -25.13 -37.38 -15.71
CA PRO A 109 -24.10 -38.23 -16.28
C PRO A 109 -23.89 -37.96 -17.77
N ASP A 110 -22.64 -37.77 -18.16
CA ASP A 110 -22.28 -37.52 -19.55
C ASP A 110 -22.48 -38.79 -20.39
N THR A 111 -22.95 -38.62 -21.61
CA THR A 111 -23.24 -39.76 -22.50
C THR A 111 -22.71 -39.57 -23.90
N CYS A 112 -22.25 -40.67 -24.49
CA CYS A 112 -21.83 -40.70 -25.88
C CYS A 112 -22.99 -40.42 -26.83
N ALA A 113 -22.74 -39.59 -27.84
CA ALA A 113 -23.62 -39.42 -28.99
C ALA A 113 -22.80 -39.09 -30.24
N ASN A 114 -22.89 -39.95 -31.26
CA ASN A 114 -22.16 -39.84 -32.54
C ASN A 114 -20.64 -39.73 -32.37
N GLY A 115 -20.04 -40.60 -31.55
CA GLY A 115 -18.58 -40.62 -31.37
C GLY A 115 -18.01 -39.54 -30.47
N VAL A 116 -18.86 -38.71 -29.84
CA VAL A 116 -18.43 -37.61 -28.97
C VAL A 116 -19.08 -37.74 -27.61
N CYS A 117 -18.27 -37.59 -26.55
CA CYS A 117 -18.80 -37.45 -25.21
C CYS A 117 -19.53 -36.12 -25.02
N ARG A 118 -20.85 -36.18 -24.76
CA ARG A 118 -21.66 -34.97 -24.51
C ARG A 118 -21.76 -34.73 -23.02
N VAL A 119 -21.37 -33.51 -22.63
CA VAL A 119 -21.66 -32.98 -21.31
C VAL A 119 -23.16 -32.73 -21.21
N ASN A 120 -23.80 -33.36 -20.22
CA ASN A 120 -25.26 -33.34 -20.06
C ASN A 120 -25.73 -32.45 -18.91
N ASP A 121 -24.91 -31.50 -18.45
CA ASP A 121 -25.26 -30.57 -17.36
C ASP A 121 -26.63 -29.91 -17.53
N ALA A 122 -27.29 -29.66 -16.40
CA ALA A 122 -28.56 -28.94 -16.37
C ALA A 122 -28.38 -27.52 -16.95
N ALA A 123 -29.44 -27.00 -17.58
CA ALA A 123 -29.40 -25.66 -18.17
C ALA A 123 -29.10 -24.59 -17.11
N GLU A 124 -28.37 -23.53 -17.50
CA GLU A 124 -28.11 -22.39 -16.62
C GLU A 124 -29.41 -21.84 -16.02
N GLY A 125 -29.40 -21.59 -14.70
CA GLY A 125 -30.58 -21.12 -13.98
C GLY A 125 -31.57 -22.20 -13.54
N THR A 126 -31.32 -23.48 -13.85
CA THR A 126 -32.12 -24.60 -13.29
C THR A 126 -32.05 -24.57 -11.77
N ALA A 127 -33.19 -24.77 -11.11
CA ALA A 127 -33.26 -24.73 -9.65
C ALA A 127 -32.55 -25.93 -9.03
N CYS A 128 -31.73 -25.69 -8.00
CA CYS A 128 -30.98 -26.71 -7.27
C CYS A 128 -31.05 -26.46 -5.76
N ASN A 129 -30.81 -27.48 -4.93
CA ASN A 129 -30.83 -27.39 -3.47
C ASN A 129 -29.79 -28.27 -2.75
N ASP A 130 -28.87 -28.88 -3.48
CA ASP A 130 -27.92 -29.90 -3.01
C ASP A 130 -26.54 -29.36 -2.60
N CYS A 131 -26.44 -28.05 -2.31
CA CYS A 131 -25.21 -27.43 -1.80
C CYS A 131 -24.98 -27.62 -0.30
N ALA A 132 -23.72 -27.44 0.11
CA ALA A 132 -23.34 -27.40 1.53
C ALA A 132 -23.84 -26.13 2.27
N THR A 133 -24.28 -25.10 1.53
CA THR A 133 -24.82 -23.83 2.06
C THR A 133 -26.32 -23.71 1.79
N ALA A 134 -27.04 -23.02 2.67
CA ALA A 134 -28.50 -22.95 2.64
C ALA A 134 -29.10 -22.03 1.55
N ASN A 135 -28.28 -21.39 0.70
CA ASN A 135 -28.70 -20.28 -0.18
C ASN A 135 -28.46 -20.49 -1.68
N CYS A 136 -27.93 -21.65 -2.10
CA CYS A 136 -27.79 -21.95 -3.52
C CYS A 136 -29.15 -22.31 -4.12
N THR A 137 -29.50 -21.70 -5.25
CA THR A 137 -30.81 -21.91 -5.88
C THR A 137 -30.75 -22.05 -7.40
N ALA A 138 -29.57 -21.94 -8.02
CA ALA A 138 -29.43 -22.01 -9.48
C ALA A 138 -28.12 -22.70 -9.94
N CYS A 139 -28.22 -23.45 -11.03
CA CYS A 139 -27.08 -24.06 -11.70
C CYS A 139 -26.29 -23.05 -12.54
N GLN A 140 -24.96 -23.03 -12.36
CA GLN A 140 -24.01 -22.35 -13.24
C GLN A 140 -22.77 -23.22 -13.46
N GLY A 141 -22.43 -23.49 -14.72
CA GLY A 141 -21.24 -24.28 -15.10
C GLY A 141 -21.21 -25.68 -14.50
N GLY A 142 -22.36 -26.38 -14.50
CA GLY A 142 -22.48 -27.74 -13.96
C GLY A 142 -22.49 -27.83 -12.43
N ALA A 143 -22.47 -26.71 -11.71
CA ALA A 143 -22.49 -26.66 -10.24
C ALA A 143 -23.63 -25.78 -9.71
N CYS A 144 -24.18 -26.14 -8.56
CA CYS A 144 -25.15 -25.31 -7.86
C CYS A 144 -24.43 -24.16 -7.16
N GLN A 145 -24.82 -22.91 -7.45
CA GLN A 145 -24.18 -21.70 -6.94
C GLN A 145 -25.15 -20.80 -6.18
N ASP A 146 -24.61 -19.97 -5.28
CA ASP A 146 -25.36 -18.91 -4.62
C ASP A 146 -25.81 -17.89 -5.67
N VAL A 147 -27.13 -17.66 -5.79
CA VAL A 147 -27.63 -16.52 -6.57
C VAL A 147 -27.22 -15.27 -5.80
N PHE A 148 -26.50 -14.37 -6.47
CA PHE A 148 -26.12 -13.08 -5.91
C PHE A 148 -27.37 -12.39 -5.34
N SER A 149 -27.44 -12.29 -4.01
CA SER A 149 -28.57 -11.68 -3.30
C SER A 149 -28.08 -10.49 -2.49
N CYS A 150 -28.71 -9.33 -2.70
CA CYS A 150 -28.49 -8.12 -1.91
C CYS A 150 -29.81 -7.53 -1.44
N SER A 151 -29.78 -6.67 -0.42
CA SER A 151 -31.00 -6.01 0.05
C SER A 151 -31.50 -5.01 -1.00
N PRO A 152 -32.75 -5.11 -1.49
CA PRO A 152 -33.25 -4.26 -2.57
C PRO A 152 -33.04 -2.77 -2.31
N ASN A 153 -32.56 -2.04 -3.33
CA ASN A 153 -32.25 -0.61 -3.28
C ASN A 153 -31.24 -0.19 -2.19
N GLN A 154 -30.46 -1.12 -1.62
CA GLN A 154 -29.41 -0.78 -0.68
C GLN A 154 -28.06 -0.68 -1.34
N PHE A 155 -27.24 0.22 -0.81
CA PHE A 155 -25.85 0.31 -1.19
C PHE A 155 -25.02 -0.68 -0.38
N PHE A 156 -23.98 -1.21 -0.99
CA PHE A 156 -22.97 -2.02 -0.34
C PHE A 156 -21.61 -1.83 -1.03
N CYS A 157 -20.54 -2.09 -0.30
CA CYS A 157 -19.18 -2.03 -0.85
C CYS A 157 -18.79 -3.38 -1.45
N ASP A 158 -18.04 -3.37 -2.54
CA ASP A 158 -17.49 -4.59 -3.15
C ASP A 158 -16.48 -5.24 -2.19
N ALA A 159 -16.55 -6.56 -2.04
CA ALA A 159 -15.67 -7.32 -1.16
C ALA A 159 -14.26 -7.54 -1.77
N THR A 160 -14.15 -7.43 -3.09
CA THR A 160 -12.94 -7.66 -3.88
C THR A 160 -12.28 -6.35 -4.33
N ASP A 161 -13.07 -5.33 -4.68
CA ASP A 161 -12.57 -3.99 -4.99
C ASP A 161 -13.00 -2.95 -3.93
N PRO A 162 -12.12 -2.60 -2.98
CA PRO A 162 -12.42 -1.64 -1.91
C PRO A 162 -12.80 -0.22 -2.38
N ARG A 163 -12.67 0.09 -3.68
CA ARG A 163 -13.11 1.35 -4.27
C ARG A 163 -14.50 1.27 -4.86
N LEU A 164 -15.09 0.09 -5.05
CA LEU A 164 -16.40 -0.03 -5.67
C LEU A 164 -17.52 -0.03 -4.65
N ARG A 165 -18.53 0.78 -4.95
CA ARG A 165 -19.79 0.85 -4.23
C ARG A 165 -20.92 0.49 -5.18
N HIS A 166 -21.66 -0.54 -4.86
CA HIS A 166 -22.79 -0.99 -5.67
C HIS A 166 -24.10 -0.49 -5.08
N LEU A 167 -25.08 -0.28 -5.95
CA LEU A 167 -26.49 -0.17 -5.60
C LEU A 167 -27.18 -1.46 -6.01
N CYS A 168 -27.78 -2.16 -5.05
CA CYS A 168 -28.65 -3.29 -5.34
C CYS A 168 -29.89 -2.83 -6.13
N ASN A 169 -30.31 -3.62 -7.12
CA ASN A 169 -31.51 -3.33 -7.89
C ASN A 169 -32.79 -3.47 -7.05
N THR A 170 -33.94 -3.17 -7.65
CA THR A 170 -35.24 -3.21 -6.96
C THR A 170 -35.69 -4.62 -6.58
N THR A 171 -35.12 -5.65 -7.21
CA THR A 171 -35.49 -7.07 -7.04
C THR A 171 -34.60 -7.81 -6.07
N GLY A 172 -33.41 -7.29 -5.74
CA GLY A 172 -32.47 -7.91 -4.80
C GLY A 172 -31.57 -8.99 -5.42
N ASP A 173 -31.67 -9.21 -6.73
CA ASP A 173 -31.03 -10.29 -7.49
C ASP A 173 -29.89 -9.78 -8.41
N GLY A 174 -29.53 -8.50 -8.29
CA GLY A 174 -28.53 -7.90 -9.15
C GLY A 174 -28.18 -6.45 -8.78
N MET A 175 -27.25 -5.88 -9.53
CA MET A 175 -26.78 -4.50 -9.34
C MET A 175 -27.54 -3.54 -10.26
N ALA A 176 -28.09 -2.47 -9.70
CA ALA A 176 -28.65 -1.35 -10.46
C ALA A 176 -27.58 -0.38 -10.94
N SER A 177 -26.53 -0.16 -10.16
CA SER A 177 -25.39 0.66 -10.56
C SER A 177 -24.13 0.36 -9.77
N THR A 178 -22.98 0.71 -10.32
CA THR A 178 -21.68 0.67 -9.66
C THR A 178 -21.07 2.05 -9.69
N THR A 179 -20.62 2.52 -8.53
CA THR A 179 -19.93 3.80 -8.35
C THR A 179 -18.53 3.52 -7.85
N THR A 180 -17.51 4.03 -8.54
CA THR A 180 -16.14 4.02 -8.02
C THR A 180 -15.95 5.18 -7.07
N CYS A 181 -15.72 4.88 -5.80
CA CYS A 181 -15.33 5.83 -4.78
C CYS A 181 -13.97 6.45 -5.11
N ASP A 182 -13.79 7.72 -4.72
CA ASP A 182 -12.53 8.43 -4.93
C ASP A 182 -11.37 7.74 -4.18
N PHE A 183 -11.61 7.26 -2.95
CA PHE A 183 -10.61 6.60 -2.10
C PHE A 183 -11.06 5.21 -1.67
N ILE A 184 -12.04 5.11 -0.75
CA ILE A 184 -12.53 3.83 -0.25
C ILE A 184 -14.06 3.84 -0.13
N CYS A 185 -14.66 2.66 -0.26
CA CYS A 185 -16.01 2.39 0.20
C CYS A 185 -15.92 1.77 1.60
N SER A 186 -16.50 2.42 2.61
CA SER A 186 -16.51 1.88 3.97
C SER A 186 -17.59 0.81 4.12
N SER A 187 -17.20 -0.41 4.47
CA SER A 187 -18.13 -1.52 4.73
C SER A 187 -19.08 -1.26 5.90
N ASN A 188 -18.72 -0.36 6.82
CA ASN A 188 -19.55 -0.05 8.00
C ASN A 188 -20.70 0.90 7.64
N SER A 189 -20.46 1.87 6.74
CA SER A 189 -21.45 2.87 6.35
C SER A 189 -22.03 2.66 4.95
N ASN A 190 -21.51 1.69 4.19
CA ASN A 190 -21.82 1.45 2.78
C ASN A 190 -21.75 2.74 1.93
N ALA A 191 -20.80 3.61 2.27
CA ALA A 191 -20.64 4.93 1.70
C ALA A 191 -19.20 5.15 1.24
N CYS A 192 -19.05 5.93 0.16
CA CYS A 192 -17.73 6.40 -0.26
C CYS A 192 -17.19 7.39 0.78
N VAL A 193 -16.01 7.10 1.31
CA VAL A 193 -15.34 7.96 2.29
C VAL A 193 -14.57 9.06 1.53
N PRO A 194 -14.86 10.34 1.80
CA PRO A 194 -14.05 11.43 1.25
C PRO A 194 -12.68 11.47 1.93
N VAL A 195 -11.72 12.18 1.33
CA VAL A 195 -10.44 12.52 1.99
C VAL A 195 -10.73 13.28 3.27
N SER A 196 -10.16 12.80 4.38
CA SER A 196 -10.54 13.27 5.71
C SER A 196 -10.25 14.77 5.96
N ASN A 197 -9.16 15.33 5.42
CA ASN A 197 -8.73 16.71 5.72
C ASN A 197 -8.55 17.64 4.52
N GLY A 198 -9.31 17.44 3.44
CA GLY A 198 -9.40 18.50 2.44
C GLY A 198 -9.59 17.99 1.04
N LEU A 199 -10.85 17.79 0.66
CA LEU A 199 -11.25 17.94 -0.72
C LEU A 199 -12.48 18.85 -0.80
N ASP A 200 -12.28 20.03 -1.38
CA ASP A 200 -13.31 20.63 -2.23
C ASP A 200 -13.31 19.87 -3.58
N THR A 201 -14.44 19.94 -4.29
CA THR A 201 -14.70 19.44 -5.64
C THR A 201 -13.59 19.68 -6.66
N THR A 202 -12.80 20.75 -6.51
CA THR A 202 -11.67 21.10 -7.40
C THR A 202 -10.49 20.12 -7.31
N MET A 203 -10.27 19.45 -6.17
CA MET A 203 -9.14 18.54 -5.95
C MET A 203 -9.40 17.08 -6.33
N ARG A 204 -10.61 16.74 -6.81
CA ARG A 204 -10.89 15.47 -7.50
C ARG A 204 -10.16 15.32 -8.84
N SER A 205 -9.61 16.42 -9.36
CA SER A 205 -8.82 16.48 -10.59
C SER A 205 -7.42 15.87 -10.47
N CYS A 206 -7.00 15.48 -9.26
CA CYS A 206 -5.75 14.74 -9.12
C CYS A 206 -5.88 13.37 -9.79
N ASP A 207 -5.15 13.16 -10.88
CA ASP A 207 -5.23 11.96 -11.71
C ASP A 207 -3.85 11.51 -12.20
N ALA A 208 -3.82 10.52 -13.08
CA ALA A 208 -2.59 9.94 -13.60
C ALA A 208 -1.75 10.92 -14.46
N SER A 209 -2.30 12.07 -14.86
CA SER A 209 -1.56 13.11 -15.60
C SER A 209 -0.66 13.96 -14.69
N ALA A 210 -0.86 13.89 -13.37
CA ALA A 210 -0.02 14.59 -12.41
C ALA A 210 1.43 14.06 -12.46
N PRO A 211 2.44 14.91 -12.21
CA PRO A 211 3.82 14.46 -12.19
C PRO A 211 4.08 13.47 -11.03
N PRO A 212 4.93 12.45 -11.22
CA PRO A 212 5.27 11.50 -10.16
C PRO A 212 6.32 12.07 -9.19
N LEU A 213 6.31 11.57 -7.95
CA LEU A 213 7.35 11.79 -6.95
C LEU A 213 8.24 10.55 -6.87
N THR A 214 9.19 10.43 -7.81
CA THR A 214 10.04 9.23 -7.98
C THR A 214 11.53 9.62 -8.08
N PRO A 215 12.12 10.24 -7.05
CA PRO A 215 13.54 10.58 -7.05
C PRO A 215 14.43 9.32 -7.02
N ALA A 216 15.54 9.34 -7.75
CA ALA A 216 16.49 8.23 -7.72
C ALA A 216 17.30 8.16 -6.42
N SER A 217 17.67 9.31 -5.83
CA SER A 217 18.45 9.44 -4.59
C SER A 217 18.46 10.89 -4.10
N GLY A 218 18.84 11.13 -2.83
CA GLY A 218 19.16 12.46 -2.31
C GLY A 218 18.07 13.06 -1.41
N THR A 219 18.15 14.37 -1.18
CA THR A 219 17.24 15.07 -0.27
C THR A 219 16.16 15.82 -1.05
N LEU A 220 14.90 15.61 -0.66
CA LEU A 220 13.76 16.40 -1.08
C LEU A 220 13.42 17.39 0.05
N ILE A 221 13.09 18.62 -0.32
CA ILE A 221 12.78 19.66 0.67
C ILE A 221 11.38 20.20 0.40
N LEU A 222 10.48 19.97 1.34
CA LEU A 222 9.19 20.66 1.40
C LEU A 222 9.42 22.12 1.79
N THR A 223 8.90 23.04 0.98
CA THR A 223 8.93 24.49 1.17
C THR A 223 7.50 25.03 1.12
N SER A 224 7.30 26.33 1.37
CA SER A 224 6.00 26.98 1.18
C SER A 224 5.42 26.92 -0.25
N ALA A 225 6.27 26.63 -1.26
CA ALA A 225 5.86 26.52 -2.67
C ALA A 225 5.59 25.08 -3.14
N GLY A 226 5.97 24.08 -2.33
CA GLY A 226 5.88 22.66 -2.67
C GLY A 226 7.20 21.94 -2.41
N ILE A 227 7.40 20.77 -3.05
CA ILE A 227 8.60 19.95 -2.86
C ILE A 227 9.64 20.33 -3.91
N ALA A 228 10.81 20.77 -3.46
CA ALA A 228 12.00 20.93 -4.29
C ALA A 228 12.76 19.60 -4.36
N CYS A 229 13.17 19.20 -5.56
CA CYS A 229 13.78 17.90 -5.78
C CYS A 229 14.81 17.85 -6.92
N SER A 230 15.67 16.82 -6.92
CA SER A 230 16.64 16.57 -7.98
C SER A 230 15.98 16.10 -9.28
N ALA A 231 16.76 15.93 -10.36
CA ALA A 231 16.26 15.37 -11.63
C ALA A 231 15.51 14.05 -11.41
N GLY A 232 14.28 13.94 -11.93
CA GLY A 232 13.41 12.75 -11.81
C GLY A 232 12.20 12.89 -10.89
N CYS A 233 12.08 14.00 -10.15
CA CYS A 233 10.88 14.33 -9.38
C CYS A 233 10.23 15.61 -9.94
N GLY A 234 8.94 15.55 -10.29
CA GLY A 234 8.21 16.73 -10.76
C GLY A 234 8.57 17.22 -12.16
N VAL A 235 8.04 18.41 -12.50
CA VAL A 235 8.33 19.11 -13.76
C VAL A 235 9.42 20.14 -13.48
N GLY A 236 10.62 19.95 -14.05
CA GLY A 236 11.73 20.89 -13.87
C GLY A 236 12.39 20.88 -12.47
N GLY A 237 12.27 19.79 -11.71
CA GLY A 237 12.89 19.63 -10.40
C GLY A 237 12.07 20.18 -9.22
N SER A 238 10.77 20.37 -9.40
CA SER A 238 9.87 20.69 -8.30
C SER A 238 8.46 20.14 -8.52
N LEU A 239 7.77 19.91 -7.41
CA LEU A 239 6.34 19.60 -7.36
C LEU A 239 5.63 20.78 -6.70
N PRO A 240 4.81 21.53 -7.44
CA PRO A 240 4.10 22.67 -6.88
C PRO A 240 3.00 22.22 -5.92
N SER A 241 2.77 23.02 -4.88
CA SER A 241 1.64 22.85 -3.97
C SER A 241 0.55 23.89 -4.19
N VAL A 242 -0.69 23.53 -3.83
CA VAL A 242 -1.81 24.47 -3.71
C VAL A 242 -2.22 24.54 -2.24
N ASN A 243 -2.43 25.76 -1.73
CA ASN A 243 -2.95 25.94 -0.37
C ASN A 243 -4.48 25.85 -0.38
N VAL A 244 -5.05 24.94 0.41
CA VAL A 244 -6.50 24.76 0.56
C VAL A 244 -6.86 24.93 2.02
N GLY A 245 -7.49 26.05 2.36
CA GLY A 245 -7.65 26.46 3.75
C GLY A 245 -6.29 26.60 4.42
N GLU A 246 -6.03 25.74 5.40
CA GLU A 246 -4.79 25.73 6.19
C GLU A 246 -3.78 24.70 5.70
N TYR A 247 -4.22 23.77 4.85
CA TYR A 247 -3.41 22.68 4.33
C TYR A 247 -2.58 23.10 3.11
N GLN A 248 -1.38 22.56 3.02
CA GLN A 248 -0.60 22.57 1.79
C GLN A 248 -0.84 21.25 1.07
N VAL A 249 -1.43 21.30 -0.13
CA VAL A 249 -1.81 20.10 -0.87
C VAL A 249 -0.92 19.93 -2.09
N ILE A 250 -0.38 18.73 -2.28
CA ILE A 250 0.41 18.35 -3.46
C ILE A 250 -0.27 17.16 -4.12
N CYS A 251 -0.52 17.28 -5.42
CA CYS A 251 -1.06 16.20 -6.23
C CYS A 251 0.05 15.54 -7.05
N VAL A 252 0.11 14.21 -6.99
CA VAL A 252 1.08 13.39 -7.74
C VAL A 252 0.40 12.14 -8.30
N SER A 253 0.95 11.59 -9.39
CA SER A 253 0.44 10.34 -9.96
C SER A 253 0.85 9.10 -9.17
N SER A 254 2.06 9.11 -8.61
CA SER A 254 2.62 8.04 -7.79
C SER A 254 3.70 8.59 -6.86
N ILE A 255 4.00 7.85 -5.80
CA ILE A 255 5.12 8.14 -4.90
C ILE A 255 6.01 6.89 -4.85
N ASP A 256 7.30 7.06 -5.12
CA ASP A 256 8.34 6.07 -4.84
C ASP A 256 9.52 6.79 -4.17
N ILE A 257 9.65 6.60 -2.86
CA ILE A 257 10.74 7.16 -2.06
C ILE A 257 11.66 6.01 -1.68
N PRO A 258 12.75 5.73 -2.42
CA PRO A 258 13.66 4.63 -2.11
C PRO A 258 14.54 4.93 -0.87
N LEU A 259 15.22 3.90 -0.35
CA LEU A 259 16.06 3.98 0.87
C LEU A 259 17.05 5.15 0.89
N ALA A 260 17.60 5.53 -0.27
CA ALA A 260 18.59 6.61 -0.39
C ALA A 260 17.97 8.01 -0.42
N VAL A 261 16.67 8.15 -0.14
CA VAL A 261 15.93 9.42 -0.23
C VAL A 261 15.41 9.86 1.13
N VAL A 262 15.59 11.15 1.43
CA VAL A 262 15.04 11.81 2.61
C VAL A 262 14.16 12.97 2.16
N LEU A 263 12.88 12.93 2.49
CA LEU A 263 11.97 14.07 2.40
C LEU A 263 11.92 14.79 3.75
N SER A 264 12.40 16.03 3.79
CA SER A 264 12.37 16.88 4.98
C SER A 264 11.64 18.19 4.72
N ALA A 265 11.31 18.93 5.77
CA ALA A 265 10.73 20.27 5.66
C ALA A 265 11.77 21.36 5.95
N ASP A 266 11.76 22.41 5.13
CA ASP A 266 12.41 23.69 5.44
C ASP A 266 11.51 24.51 6.39
N PRO A 267 12.05 25.45 7.20
CA PRO A 267 11.24 26.24 8.13
C PRO A 267 10.17 27.12 7.47
N THR A 268 10.19 27.30 6.15
CA THR A 268 9.09 27.96 5.41
C THR A 268 7.85 27.07 5.23
N ALA A 269 7.99 25.74 5.32
CA ALA A 269 6.88 24.79 5.22
C ALA A 269 6.13 24.68 6.56
N VAL A 270 5.29 25.68 6.81
CA VAL A 270 4.55 25.86 8.07
C VAL A 270 3.18 25.17 8.11
N ARG A 271 2.67 24.69 6.98
CA ARG A 271 1.31 24.14 6.85
C ARG A 271 1.32 22.62 6.94
N PRO A 272 0.28 21.97 7.49
CA PRO A 272 0.15 20.53 7.40
C PRO A 272 0.15 20.09 5.93
N LEU A 273 0.86 19.01 5.62
CA LEU A 273 1.01 18.50 4.27
C LEU A 273 -0.06 17.46 3.95
N VAL A 274 -0.78 17.64 2.84
CA VAL A 274 -1.66 16.61 2.26
C VAL A 274 -1.09 16.19 0.91
N LEU A 275 -0.74 14.92 0.78
CA LEU A 275 -0.34 14.30 -0.48
C LEU A 275 -1.54 13.54 -1.06
N LEU A 276 -2.03 13.99 -2.21
CA LEU A 276 -3.05 13.30 -3.00
C LEU A 276 -2.35 12.50 -4.10
N VAL A 277 -2.57 11.19 -4.11
CA VAL A 277 -1.87 10.27 -5.01
C VAL A 277 -2.88 9.52 -5.88
N ALA A 278 -2.76 9.65 -7.20
CA ALA A 278 -3.68 9.01 -8.14
C ALA A 278 -3.44 7.50 -8.31
N GLY A 279 -2.27 7.00 -7.94
CA GLY A 279 -1.86 5.61 -8.03
C GLY A 279 -1.26 5.09 -6.74
N GLU A 280 -0.23 4.26 -6.85
CA GLU A 280 0.45 3.60 -5.75
C GLU A 280 1.43 4.54 -5.02
N VAL A 281 1.66 4.23 -3.74
CA VAL A 281 2.69 4.83 -2.89
C VAL A 281 3.60 3.74 -2.36
N VAL A 282 4.90 3.87 -2.61
CA VAL A 282 5.94 3.04 -2.01
C VAL A 282 6.92 3.93 -1.26
N ILE A 283 7.13 3.64 0.03
CA ILE A 283 8.10 4.35 0.86
C ILE A 283 9.09 3.32 1.41
N GLY A 284 10.35 3.48 1.05
CA GLY A 284 11.48 2.80 1.68
C GLY A 284 12.57 3.72 2.20
N GLY A 285 12.51 5.02 1.88
CA GLY A 285 13.36 6.05 2.46
C GLY A 285 12.74 6.68 3.71
N VAL A 286 13.14 7.93 3.96
CA VAL A 286 12.77 8.68 5.16
C VAL A 286 11.85 9.83 4.79
N ILE A 287 10.74 9.99 5.52
CA ILE A 287 9.95 11.23 5.60
C ILE A 287 10.14 11.78 7.01
N ASP A 288 10.83 12.92 7.12
CA ASP A 288 11.16 13.55 8.40
C ASP A 288 10.57 14.96 8.51
N PHE A 289 9.49 15.04 9.27
CA PHE A 289 8.77 16.24 9.64
C PHE A 289 8.78 16.45 11.15
N ALA A 290 9.83 16.00 11.84
CA ALA A 290 9.99 16.24 13.27
C ALA A 290 10.12 17.74 13.59
N GLY A 291 9.57 18.12 14.75
CA GLY A 291 9.91 19.37 15.41
C GLY A 291 11.35 19.34 15.89
N LEU A 292 12.05 20.46 15.74
CA LEU A 292 13.44 20.58 16.14
C LEU A 292 13.56 21.02 17.60
N SER A 293 14.66 20.60 18.23
CA SER A 293 15.06 21.12 19.54
C SER A 293 15.66 22.53 19.39
N PRO A 294 15.65 23.39 20.43
CA PRO A 294 16.23 24.73 20.38
C PRO A 294 17.70 24.72 19.98
N ALA A 295 18.05 25.47 18.94
CA ALA A 295 19.45 25.61 18.49
C ALA A 295 20.25 26.61 19.34
N SER A 296 19.58 27.56 20.00
CA SER A 296 20.19 28.63 20.80
C SER A 296 19.55 28.72 22.19
N ALA A 297 20.15 29.51 23.07
CA ALA A 297 19.66 29.70 24.44
C ALA A 297 18.41 30.59 24.46
N ASP A 298 18.15 31.33 23.38
CA ASP A 298 17.14 32.40 23.37
C ASP A 298 15.90 32.02 22.55
N SER A 299 16.08 31.20 21.52
CA SER A 299 15.03 30.86 20.56
C SER A 299 14.46 29.46 20.79
N GLY A 300 13.14 29.34 20.85
CA GLY A 300 12.42 28.06 20.85
C GLY A 300 12.71 27.20 19.61
N GLY A 301 12.45 25.91 19.73
CA GLY A 301 12.60 24.95 18.63
C GLY A 301 11.75 25.33 17.41
N LEU A 302 12.23 24.98 16.20
CA LEU A 302 11.50 25.17 14.95
C LEU A 302 10.49 24.04 14.73
N PRO A 303 9.22 24.34 14.40
CA PRO A 303 8.20 23.32 14.23
C PRO A 303 8.36 22.52 12.93
N GLY A 304 7.80 21.32 12.93
CA GLY A 304 7.48 20.63 11.68
C GLY A 304 6.29 21.30 10.97
N PRO A 305 5.97 20.90 9.72
CA PRO A 305 4.83 21.42 8.98
C PRO A 305 3.51 21.26 9.75
N GLY A 306 2.80 22.35 10.01
CA GLY A 306 1.58 22.37 10.81
C GLY A 306 1.78 22.31 12.33
N GLY A 307 3.01 22.21 12.82
CA GLY A 307 3.35 22.15 14.24
C GLY A 307 3.56 23.53 14.90
N GLY A 308 3.52 23.55 16.23
CA GLY A 308 3.74 24.73 17.06
C GLY A 308 5.22 24.97 17.39
N ARG A 309 5.66 26.23 17.30
CA ARG A 309 7.00 26.65 17.74
C ARG A 309 7.14 26.48 19.26
N GLY A 310 8.32 26.09 19.73
CA GLY A 310 8.63 26.06 21.16
C GLY A 310 8.73 27.46 21.78
N GLY A 311 8.54 27.58 23.10
CA GLY A 311 8.68 28.85 23.81
C GLY A 311 10.12 29.39 23.75
N ASN A 312 10.25 30.70 23.54
CA ASN A 312 11.52 31.43 23.66
C ASN A 312 11.93 31.59 25.12
N SER A 313 13.22 31.86 25.37
CA SER A 313 13.73 32.10 26.71
C SER A 313 13.05 33.27 27.41
N CYS A 314 12.83 33.13 28.73
CA CYS A 314 12.37 34.22 29.58
C CYS A 314 13.57 35.01 30.10
N THR A 315 13.77 36.27 29.65
CA THR A 315 14.82 37.17 30.18
C THR A 315 14.22 38.39 30.87
N GLY A 316 14.61 38.66 32.12
CA GLY A 316 14.34 39.94 32.79
C GLY A 316 12.90 40.09 33.30
N GLY A 317 12.30 39.01 33.80
CA GLY A 317 10.95 39.01 34.39
C GLY A 317 9.79 39.10 33.39
N SER A 318 10.06 39.32 32.11
CA SER A 318 9.08 39.23 31.03
C SER A 318 9.28 37.93 30.27
N CYS A 319 8.53 36.90 30.65
CA CYS A 319 8.35 35.75 29.78
C CYS A 319 7.55 36.20 28.54
N THR A 320 8.23 36.71 27.52
CA THR A 320 7.66 36.74 26.17
C THR A 320 7.78 35.34 25.59
N GLY A 321 7.16 34.37 26.26
CA GLY A 321 6.57 33.27 25.52
C GLY A 321 5.54 33.97 24.64
N GLU A 322 5.88 34.23 23.39
CA GLU A 322 4.86 34.56 22.40
C GLU A 322 3.87 33.40 22.45
N ALA A 323 2.79 33.57 23.23
CA ALA A 323 1.52 32.91 22.97
C ALA A 323 1.30 33.13 21.48
N GLY A 324 1.50 32.05 20.70
CA GLY A 324 2.00 32.13 19.34
C GLY A 324 1.45 33.31 18.54
N GLN A 325 2.34 34.12 17.97
CA GLN A 325 2.02 34.74 16.70
C GLN A 325 1.68 33.60 15.73
N ARG A 326 0.36 33.38 15.62
CA ARG A 326 -0.33 32.47 14.72
C ARG A 326 0.25 32.61 13.33
N TYR A 327 1.06 31.65 12.88
CA TYR A 327 1.55 31.70 11.50
C TYR A 327 0.42 31.32 10.52
N LEU A 328 -0.59 30.58 10.97
CA LEU A 328 -1.92 30.50 10.38
C LEU A 328 -2.88 29.92 11.43
N THR A 329 -4.18 30.16 11.27
CA THR A 329 -5.31 29.97 12.21
C THR A 329 -5.62 28.54 12.67
N VAL A 330 -4.63 27.65 12.76
CA VAL A 330 -4.85 26.34 13.38
C VAL A 330 -4.71 26.52 14.89
N ASP A 331 -5.75 26.20 15.65
CA ASP A 331 -5.72 26.14 17.11
C ASP A 331 -4.84 24.95 17.56
N GLY A 332 -3.54 24.99 17.26
CA GLY A 332 -2.57 24.07 17.83
C GLY A 332 -2.71 24.16 19.35
N GLY A 333 -3.06 23.03 19.98
CA GLY A 333 -3.38 22.97 21.40
C GLY A 333 -2.32 23.69 22.23
N GLY A 334 -2.77 24.27 23.35
CA GLY A 334 -2.01 25.25 24.12
C GLY A 334 -0.53 24.96 24.22
N GLN A 335 0.31 25.98 24.19
CA GLN A 335 1.70 25.80 24.60
C GLN A 335 1.72 25.33 26.05
N GLY A 336 2.68 24.48 26.41
CA GLY A 336 2.97 24.25 27.83
C GLY A 336 3.17 25.60 28.52
N GLY A 337 2.58 25.77 29.69
CA GLY A 337 2.69 27.01 30.46
C GLY A 337 4.17 27.35 30.71
N SER A 338 4.50 28.64 30.70
CA SER A 338 5.82 29.07 31.16
C SER A 338 5.96 28.81 32.66
N GLY A 339 7.15 28.42 33.10
CA GLY A 339 7.47 28.39 34.53
C GLY A 339 7.32 29.78 35.16
N SER A 340 6.89 29.84 36.43
CA SER A 340 6.83 31.13 37.14
C SER A 340 8.24 31.66 37.40
N ASN A 341 8.44 32.97 37.24
CA ASN A 341 9.72 33.62 37.57
C ASN A 341 9.95 33.60 39.08
N GLY A 342 11.17 33.27 39.50
CA GLY A 342 11.63 33.51 40.87
C GLY A 342 11.86 35.02 41.07
N GLY A 343 11.51 35.56 42.25
CA GLY A 343 11.85 36.94 42.59
C GLY A 343 13.37 37.15 42.70
N ASP A 344 13.81 38.42 42.67
CA ASP A 344 15.22 38.84 42.74
C ASP A 344 15.98 38.12 43.88
N GLY A 345 16.87 37.19 43.53
CA GLY A 345 17.82 36.58 44.47
C GLY A 345 17.37 35.30 45.17
N CYS A 346 16.39 34.57 44.65
CA CYS A 346 15.94 33.31 45.23
C CYS A 346 16.41 32.11 44.40
N GLY A 347 17.17 31.20 45.01
CA GLY A 347 17.81 30.02 44.39
C GLY A 347 16.87 28.91 43.89
N GLY A 348 15.93 29.25 43.00
CA GLY A 348 15.29 28.27 42.14
C GLY A 348 13.96 28.71 41.52
N CYS A 349 13.78 28.30 40.27
CA CYS A 349 12.70 28.72 39.36
C CYS A 349 11.84 27.51 38.96
N GLY A 350 10.61 27.75 38.54
CA GLY A 350 9.76 26.70 37.99
C GLY A 350 10.25 26.26 36.61
N GLY A 351 10.17 24.95 36.32
CA GLY A 351 10.40 24.40 34.98
C GLY A 351 9.29 24.77 34.01
N GLY A 352 9.55 24.69 32.70
CA GLY A 352 8.53 24.90 31.68
C GLY A 352 7.62 23.68 31.53
N GLY A 353 6.32 23.90 31.32
CA GLY A 353 5.38 22.82 31.01
C GLY A 353 5.64 22.21 29.64
N GLY A 354 5.39 20.91 29.48
CA GLY A 354 5.45 20.23 28.20
C GLY A 354 4.26 20.58 27.29
N GLY A 355 4.45 20.44 25.97
CA GLY A 355 3.38 20.59 24.98
C GLY A 355 2.37 19.43 25.01
N GLY A 356 1.08 19.72 24.85
CA GLY A 356 0.02 18.71 24.69
C GLY A 356 -0.05 18.23 23.23
N GLY A 357 -0.49 17.01 22.97
CA GLY A 357 -0.55 16.41 21.62
C GLY A 357 -1.92 15.80 21.32
N TYR A 358 -1.98 14.95 20.29
CA TYR A 358 -3.20 14.24 19.90
C TYR A 358 -3.64 13.18 20.93
N GLY A 359 -4.35 13.64 21.97
CA GLY A 359 -4.94 12.81 23.03
C GLY A 359 -4.04 12.56 24.26
N GLY A 360 -2.80 13.04 24.25
CA GLY A 360 -1.91 13.05 25.42
C GLY A 360 -1.63 14.48 25.92
N THR A 361 -1.73 14.72 27.23
CA THR A 361 -1.31 16.00 27.84
C THR A 361 0.21 16.14 27.80
N GLY A 362 0.70 17.38 27.78
CA GLY A 362 2.07 17.65 28.20
C GLY A 362 2.25 17.30 29.68
N GLY A 363 3.48 16.97 30.09
CA GLY A 363 3.82 16.88 31.50
C GLY A 363 3.94 18.28 32.12
N ASP A 364 3.60 18.42 33.39
CA ASP A 364 3.88 19.66 34.13
C ASP A 364 5.39 19.86 34.29
N GLY A 365 5.84 21.10 34.25
CA GLY A 365 7.17 21.47 34.70
C GLY A 365 7.31 21.21 36.20
N GLY A 366 8.50 20.83 36.63
CA GLY A 366 8.81 20.68 38.05
C GLY A 366 8.79 22.02 38.77
N ASP A 367 8.36 22.00 40.03
CA ASP A 367 8.37 23.20 40.87
C ASP A 367 9.80 23.54 41.28
N GLY A 368 10.13 24.84 41.30
CA GLY A 368 11.30 25.32 42.03
C GLY A 368 10.97 25.52 43.51
N PRO A 369 11.98 25.71 44.38
CA PRO A 369 11.80 25.93 45.82
C PRO A 369 10.88 27.12 46.18
N VAL A 370 10.71 28.10 45.28
CA VAL A 370 9.88 29.29 45.50
C VAL A 370 8.96 29.65 44.33
N ALA A 371 8.92 28.84 43.28
CA ALA A 371 8.20 29.15 42.04
C ALA A 371 7.59 27.88 41.43
N LEU A 372 6.33 27.96 41.04
CA LEU A 372 5.63 26.82 40.44
C LEU A 372 6.13 26.57 39.00
N GLY A 373 6.23 25.29 38.65
CA GLY A 373 6.42 24.86 37.28
C GLY A 373 5.24 25.25 36.40
N GLY A 374 5.49 25.33 35.09
CA GLY A 374 4.45 25.61 34.11
C GLY A 374 3.55 24.40 33.91
N SER A 375 2.23 24.61 33.79
CA SER A 375 1.29 23.53 33.50
C SER A 375 1.59 22.87 32.15
N GLY A 376 1.52 21.56 32.09
CA GLY A 376 1.50 20.81 30.84
C GLY A 376 0.27 21.19 30.02
N ALA A 377 0.42 21.22 28.70
CA ALA A 377 -0.67 21.59 27.83
C ALA A 377 -1.71 20.48 27.67
N LEU A 378 -2.97 20.90 27.50
CA LEU A 378 -4.10 20.01 27.28
C LEU A 378 -3.99 19.27 25.93
N PRO A 379 -4.57 18.06 25.81
CA PRO A 379 -4.63 17.38 24.52
C PRO A 379 -5.50 18.18 23.56
N PHE A 380 -5.22 18.06 22.26
CA PHE A 380 -6.02 18.64 21.19
C PHE A 380 -6.24 17.62 20.07
N GLY A 381 -7.12 17.95 19.12
CA GLY A 381 -7.52 17.04 18.05
C GLY A 381 -8.34 15.84 18.54
N ASP A 382 -8.76 15.00 17.59
CA ASP A 382 -9.55 13.80 17.86
C ASP A 382 -8.85 12.53 17.34
N SER A 383 -9.53 11.39 17.49
CA SER A 383 -9.02 10.11 16.98
C SER A 383 -9.05 9.96 15.47
N LEU A 384 -9.79 10.82 14.78
CA LEU A 384 -9.90 10.81 13.34
C LEU A 384 -8.77 11.59 12.70
N VAL A 385 -8.00 12.37 13.46
CA VAL A 385 -7.00 13.32 12.91
C VAL A 385 -7.71 14.28 11.96
N VAL A 386 -8.88 14.76 12.38
CA VAL A 386 -9.69 15.74 11.64
C VAL A 386 -10.06 16.90 12.58
N PRO A 387 -9.50 18.11 12.40
CA PRO A 387 -8.55 18.53 11.36
C PRO A 387 -7.14 17.91 11.49
N LEU A 388 -6.37 17.97 10.40
CA LEU A 388 -4.95 17.56 10.34
C LEU A 388 -4.06 18.69 10.86
N GLU A 389 -3.55 18.54 12.08
CA GLU A 389 -2.75 19.54 12.77
C GLU A 389 -1.45 18.90 13.28
N GLY A 390 -0.38 19.69 13.39
CA GLY A 390 0.87 19.22 13.99
C GLY A 390 0.84 19.30 15.51
N GLY A 391 1.87 18.78 16.17
CA GLY A 391 2.08 18.85 17.61
C GLY A 391 2.20 20.31 18.10
N SER A 392 1.94 20.54 19.39
CA SER A 392 2.20 21.82 20.05
C SER A 392 3.66 21.94 20.52
N GLY A 393 4.12 23.18 20.69
CA GLY A 393 5.42 23.48 21.29
C GLY A 393 5.40 23.37 22.82
N GLY A 394 6.55 23.01 23.39
CA GLY A 394 6.79 23.06 24.84
C GLY A 394 6.99 24.48 25.35
N GLY A 395 6.66 24.70 26.62
CA GLY A 395 6.82 25.98 27.31
C GLY A 395 8.28 26.28 27.66
N ALA A 396 8.58 27.56 27.89
CA ALA A 396 9.88 27.97 28.39
C ALA A 396 9.98 27.76 29.91
N GLY A 397 11.19 27.47 30.39
CA GLY A 397 11.49 27.48 31.82
C GLY A 397 11.38 28.88 32.43
N GLY A 398 11.22 28.96 33.75
CA GLY A 398 11.22 30.22 34.49
C GLY A 398 12.63 30.80 34.66
N ASP A 399 12.72 32.13 34.73
CA ASP A 399 13.92 32.89 35.05
C ASP A 399 14.15 32.92 36.58
N GLY A 400 15.40 32.76 37.02
CA GLY A 400 15.79 32.73 38.44
C GLY A 400 16.19 34.06 39.02
N GLY A 401 16.27 35.11 38.21
CA GLY A 401 16.59 36.46 38.65
C GLY A 401 18.03 36.59 39.16
N GLY A 402 18.88 37.28 38.39
CA GLY A 402 20.22 37.67 38.83
C GLY A 402 21.34 37.54 37.80
N GLY A 403 21.07 36.99 36.60
CA GLY A 403 22.04 36.83 35.53
C GLY A 403 21.50 37.20 34.15
N ALA A 404 22.36 37.16 33.13
CA ALA A 404 21.96 37.29 31.72
C ALA A 404 21.31 36.01 31.17
N ASP A 405 21.35 34.92 31.95
CA ASP A 405 20.90 33.59 31.57
C ASP A 405 19.43 33.40 31.97
N GLY A 406 18.54 33.55 30.99
CA GLY A 406 17.10 33.38 31.15
C GLY A 406 16.63 31.92 31.26
N GLY A 407 15.32 31.73 31.38
CA GLY A 407 14.68 30.42 31.36
C GLY A 407 14.96 29.62 30.08
N ALA A 408 15.12 28.29 30.16
CA ALA A 408 15.50 27.51 28.98
C ALA A 408 14.35 27.41 27.97
N PRO A 409 14.62 27.55 26.66
CA PRO A 409 13.61 27.47 25.61
C PRO A 409 13.02 26.06 25.45
N GLY A 410 11.75 26.02 25.05
CA GLY A 410 10.99 24.80 24.83
C GLY A 410 11.21 24.17 23.45
N GLY A 411 10.98 22.87 23.36
CA GLY A 411 11.02 22.10 22.11
C GLY A 411 9.82 22.39 21.20
N ALA A 412 9.98 22.21 19.88
CA ALA A 412 8.89 22.44 18.93
C ALA A 412 7.97 21.22 18.79
N GLY A 413 6.74 21.43 18.35
CA GLY A 413 5.83 20.34 18.01
C GLY A 413 6.19 19.65 16.69
N GLY A 414 5.88 18.36 16.61
CA GLY A 414 6.03 17.55 15.39
C GLY A 414 5.10 17.98 14.27
N GLY A 415 5.46 17.70 13.02
CA GLY A 415 4.65 18.05 11.87
C GLY A 415 3.43 17.15 11.65
N ALA A 416 2.59 17.52 10.70
CA ALA A 416 1.41 16.78 10.31
C ALA A 416 1.41 16.47 8.82
N VAL A 417 1.22 15.20 8.51
CA VAL A 417 1.19 14.71 7.14
C VAL A 417 0.06 13.72 6.93
N GLN A 418 -0.64 13.93 5.83
CA GLN A 418 -1.64 13.02 5.31
C GLN A 418 -1.21 12.53 3.93
N ILE A 419 -1.30 11.22 3.72
CA ILE A 419 -1.10 10.58 2.42
C ILE A 419 -2.42 9.89 2.07
N SER A 420 -3.11 10.40 1.07
CA SER A 420 -4.33 9.81 0.54
C SER A 420 -4.08 9.30 -0.87
N ALA A 421 -4.06 7.98 -1.03
CA ALA A 421 -3.76 7.31 -2.28
C ALA A 421 -4.97 6.60 -2.86
N ARG A 422 -5.07 6.61 -4.18
CA ARG A 422 -6.09 5.84 -4.91
C ARG A 422 -5.66 4.38 -5.13
N GLY A 423 -4.36 4.12 -5.18
CA GLY A 423 -3.76 2.78 -5.13
C GLY A 423 -3.28 2.42 -3.71
N PRO A 424 -2.62 1.27 -3.52
CA PRO A 424 -2.11 0.85 -2.22
C PRO A 424 -0.97 1.76 -1.72
N ILE A 425 -0.81 1.82 -0.40
CA ILE A 425 0.36 2.41 0.26
C ILE A 425 1.19 1.27 0.86
N THR A 426 2.47 1.23 0.53
CA THR A 426 3.42 0.23 1.01
C THR A 426 4.57 0.92 1.74
N LEU A 427 4.72 0.65 3.04
CA LEU A 427 5.91 1.01 3.81
C LEU A 427 6.82 -0.22 3.88
N THR A 428 7.96 -0.16 3.20
CA THR A 428 8.93 -1.26 3.17
C THR A 428 9.71 -1.37 4.48
N ALA A 429 10.48 -2.45 4.64
CA ALA A 429 11.31 -2.71 5.83
C ALA A 429 12.27 -1.58 6.23
N THR A 430 12.61 -0.67 5.32
CA THR A 430 13.52 0.44 5.59
C THR A 430 12.82 1.79 5.75
N ALA A 431 11.50 1.81 5.61
CA ALA A 431 10.70 3.03 5.69
C ALA A 431 10.80 3.66 7.09
N VAL A 432 11.02 4.99 7.11
CA VAL A 432 10.97 5.77 8.35
C VAL A 432 10.07 6.99 8.14
N LEU A 433 8.96 7.04 8.87
CA LEU A 433 8.07 8.20 8.92
C LEU A 433 8.20 8.85 10.31
N ARG A 434 8.66 10.09 10.37
CA ARG A 434 8.96 10.80 11.61
C ARG A 434 8.22 12.14 11.67
N ALA A 435 7.45 12.33 12.73
CA ALA A 435 6.82 13.58 13.12
C ALA A 435 6.86 13.72 14.65
N ASN A 436 8.05 13.51 15.23
CA ASN A 436 8.28 13.67 16.67
C ASN A 436 8.27 15.15 17.08
N GLY A 437 7.97 15.41 18.34
CA GLY A 437 8.28 16.69 18.97
C GLY A 437 9.77 16.85 19.28
N GLY A 438 10.24 18.08 19.29
CA GLY A 438 11.58 18.46 19.70
C GLY A 438 11.74 18.44 21.22
N SER A 439 12.94 18.16 21.70
CA SER A 439 13.24 18.19 23.14
C SER A 439 13.40 19.62 23.64
N GLY A 440 13.02 19.85 24.90
CA GLY A 440 13.32 21.08 25.61
C GLY A 440 14.81 21.23 25.88
N ARG A 441 15.29 22.48 25.96
CA ARG A 441 16.72 22.72 26.21
C ARG A 441 17.04 22.55 27.70
N ASN A 442 18.18 21.96 28.00
CA ASN A 442 18.77 22.00 29.34
C ASN A 442 19.30 23.40 29.65
N GLN A 443 19.25 23.78 30.92
CA GLN A 443 19.85 25.04 31.36
C GLN A 443 21.38 25.04 31.23
N ALA A 444 21.96 26.17 30.80
CA ALA A 444 23.40 26.33 30.55
C ALA A 444 24.21 26.53 31.85
N GLU A 445 25.51 26.19 31.86
CA GLU A 445 26.40 26.25 33.06
C GLU A 445 26.92 27.64 33.39
N ALA A 446 26.68 28.61 32.51
CA ALA A 446 27.23 29.94 32.67
C ALA A 446 26.38 30.75 33.66
N GLY A 447 27.02 31.43 34.61
CA GLY A 447 26.43 32.59 35.28
C GLY A 447 26.06 32.47 36.77
N GLY A 448 26.00 31.28 37.37
CA GLY A 448 25.73 31.12 38.81
C GLY A 448 24.29 31.46 39.25
N GLY A 449 23.39 31.78 38.31
CA GLY A 449 21.95 31.88 38.56
C GLY A 449 21.23 30.54 38.33
N GLY A 450 20.18 30.27 39.11
CA GLY A 450 19.27 29.15 38.88
C GLY A 450 18.33 29.42 37.69
N GLY A 451 17.82 28.36 37.06
CA GLY A 451 16.95 28.44 35.88
C GLY A 451 16.12 27.18 35.69
N GLY A 452 14.88 27.32 35.22
CA GLY A 452 14.02 26.17 34.89
C GLY A 452 14.34 25.56 33.51
N GLY A 453 14.24 24.24 33.36
CA GLY A 453 14.40 23.55 32.08
C GLY A 453 13.22 23.80 31.13
N GLY A 454 13.46 23.80 29.82
CA GLY A 454 12.40 23.99 28.83
C GLY A 454 11.52 22.75 28.69
N GLY A 455 10.24 22.90 28.40
CA GLY A 455 9.33 21.78 28.13
C GLY A 455 9.59 21.13 26.76
N GLY A 456 9.31 19.83 26.65
CA GLY A 456 9.33 19.11 25.37
C GLY A 456 8.11 19.45 24.50
N GLY A 457 8.28 19.52 23.19
CA GLY A 457 7.16 19.65 22.25
C GLY A 457 6.45 18.32 22.03
N SER A 458 5.18 18.33 21.65
CA SER A 458 4.43 17.08 21.44
C SER A 458 4.65 16.48 20.05
N GLY A 459 4.37 15.19 19.93
CA GLY A 459 4.36 14.50 18.64
C GLY A 459 3.23 15.02 17.74
N GLY A 460 3.47 14.97 16.44
CA GLY A 460 2.53 15.42 15.42
C GLY A 460 1.54 14.33 14.97
N ALA A 461 1.06 14.45 13.75
CA ALA A 461 0.01 13.60 13.23
C ALA A 461 0.39 12.95 11.89
N LEU A 462 0.07 11.66 11.77
CA LEU A 462 0.22 10.91 10.52
C LEU A 462 -1.12 10.26 10.15
N LEU A 463 -1.61 10.54 8.94
CA LEU A 463 -2.80 9.93 8.40
C LEU A 463 -2.50 9.25 7.06
N LEU A 464 -2.68 7.92 7.00
CA LEU A 464 -2.56 7.14 5.76
C LEU A 464 -3.96 6.69 5.34
N GLU A 465 -4.38 7.04 4.13
CA GLU A 465 -5.69 6.66 3.58
C GLU A 465 -5.51 6.02 2.20
N ALA A 466 -5.87 4.76 2.06
CA ALA A 466 -5.79 4.04 0.80
C ALA A 466 -6.68 2.79 0.82
N PRO A 467 -7.02 2.20 -0.34
CA PRO A 467 -7.79 0.97 -0.36
C PRO A 467 -7.04 -0.20 0.33
N GLY A 468 -5.71 -0.22 0.22
CA GLY A 468 -4.83 -1.11 0.96
C GLY A 468 -3.64 -0.35 1.55
N VAL A 469 -3.29 -0.66 2.80
CA VAL A 469 -2.08 -0.13 3.45
C VAL A 469 -1.28 -1.30 4.00
N ASP A 470 -0.12 -1.56 3.42
CA ASP A 470 0.84 -2.57 3.87
C ASP A 470 2.01 -1.89 4.59
N ILE A 471 2.27 -2.32 5.82
CA ILE A 471 3.34 -1.78 6.66
C ILE A 471 4.22 -2.95 7.05
N ASP A 472 5.45 -2.97 6.53
CA ASP A 472 6.43 -3.97 6.88
C ASP A 472 6.67 -3.99 8.40
N PRO A 473 6.83 -5.17 9.03
CA PRO A 473 7.05 -5.29 10.46
C PRO A 473 8.19 -4.51 11.08
N VAL A 474 9.21 -4.15 10.30
CA VAL A 474 10.36 -3.38 10.80
C VAL A 474 10.35 -1.92 10.31
N ALA A 475 9.36 -1.51 9.53
CA ALA A 475 9.14 -0.11 9.21
C ALA A 475 8.93 0.72 10.49
N LEU A 476 9.46 1.94 10.53
CA LEU A 476 9.39 2.80 11.70
C LEU A 476 8.43 3.97 11.48
N ILE A 477 7.41 4.06 12.32
CA ILE A 477 6.54 5.22 12.42
C ILE A 477 6.74 5.85 13.80
N LEU A 478 7.20 7.10 13.83
CA LEU A 478 7.62 7.80 15.03
C LEU A 478 6.89 9.14 15.13
N VAL A 479 5.92 9.23 16.04
CA VAL A 479 5.21 10.48 16.40
C VAL A 479 5.25 10.69 17.91
N ARG A 480 6.44 10.61 18.49
CA ARG A 480 6.67 10.76 19.95
C ARG A 480 6.68 12.23 20.35
N GLY A 481 6.40 12.51 21.61
CA GLY A 481 6.77 13.80 22.20
C GLY A 481 8.30 13.95 22.28
N GLY A 482 8.74 15.15 22.62
CA GLY A 482 10.11 15.43 23.03
C GLY A 482 10.28 15.34 24.54
N ASP A 483 11.50 15.07 24.98
CA ASP A 483 11.85 15.11 26.40
C ASP A 483 11.86 16.56 26.90
N GLY A 484 11.62 16.75 28.20
CA GLY A 484 11.88 18.02 28.87
C GLY A 484 13.37 18.31 29.01
N GLY A 485 13.69 19.55 29.36
CA GLY A 485 15.04 19.98 29.72
C GLY A 485 15.29 19.86 31.22
N SER A 486 16.53 19.66 31.62
CA SER A 486 16.94 19.71 33.02
C SER A 486 17.10 21.17 33.46
N GLY A 487 16.58 21.51 34.64
CA GLY A 487 16.78 22.80 35.30
C GLY A 487 17.97 22.80 36.27
N ARG A 488 18.19 23.92 36.99
CA ARG A 488 19.31 24.11 37.93
C ARG A 488 18.99 25.00 39.12
N ASN A 489 19.57 24.65 40.27
CA ASN A 489 19.60 25.48 41.49
C ASN A 489 21.06 25.74 41.90
N ASP A 490 21.45 27.02 42.01
CA ASP A 490 22.68 27.51 42.66
C ASP A 490 23.95 26.68 42.39
N GLY A 491 24.20 26.34 41.12
CA GLY A 491 25.41 25.62 40.68
C GLY A 491 25.36 24.10 40.80
N THR A 492 24.25 23.52 41.27
CA THR A 492 24.00 22.07 41.20
C THR A 492 23.12 21.72 40.00
N PRO A 493 23.49 20.72 39.18
CA PRO A 493 22.60 20.19 38.14
C PRO A 493 21.31 19.66 38.78
N GLY A 494 20.16 20.17 38.37
CA GLY A 494 18.87 19.59 38.75
C GLY A 494 18.72 18.20 38.15
N VAL A 495 18.11 17.28 38.90
CA VAL A 495 17.95 15.87 38.49
C VAL A 495 16.52 15.59 38.04
N GLY A 496 16.27 15.50 36.73
CA GLY A 496 15.07 14.86 36.18
C GLY A 496 14.26 15.70 35.20
N ALA A 497 14.66 15.66 33.93
CA ALA A 497 13.78 16.05 32.83
C ALA A 497 12.55 15.12 32.75
N GLY A 498 11.38 15.70 32.46
CA GLY A 498 10.19 14.91 32.15
C GLY A 498 10.39 14.09 30.87
N THR A 499 10.02 12.82 30.91
CA THR A 499 10.20 11.92 29.75
C THR A 499 9.17 12.18 28.67
N ALA A 500 9.56 12.07 27.40
CA ALA A 500 8.67 12.13 26.25
C ALA A 500 7.50 11.13 26.36
N GLY A 501 6.31 11.58 25.96
CA GLY A 501 5.22 10.68 25.62
C GLY A 501 5.61 9.79 24.44
N ASN A 502 5.40 8.49 24.56
CA ASN A 502 5.52 7.55 23.46
C ASN A 502 4.43 7.81 22.38
N THR A 503 4.67 7.30 21.18
CA THR A 503 3.64 7.23 20.14
C THR A 503 2.45 6.43 20.70
N SER A 504 1.22 6.93 20.53
CA SER A 504 -0.01 6.16 20.77
C SER A 504 -1.19 6.51 19.91
N ILE A 505 -2.16 5.56 19.76
CA ILE A 505 -3.44 5.96 19.18
C ILE A 505 -3.93 7.14 19.96
N ASN A 506 -4.02 6.99 21.27
CA ASN A 506 -4.69 7.97 22.10
C ASN A 506 -3.79 9.12 22.50
N GLY A 507 -2.56 9.24 21.98
CA GLY A 507 -1.51 10.06 22.57
C GLY A 507 -1.15 9.59 24.00
N THR A 508 0.13 9.47 24.34
CA THR A 508 0.50 9.26 25.74
C THR A 508 0.87 10.59 26.36
N SER A 509 0.49 10.82 27.62
CA SER A 509 0.96 12.01 28.32
C SER A 509 2.49 12.02 28.47
N GLY A 510 3.08 13.20 28.44
CA GLY A 510 4.48 13.39 28.83
C GLY A 510 4.68 13.24 30.33
N GLY A 511 5.89 12.88 30.75
CA GLY A 511 6.28 12.81 32.15
C GLY A 511 6.47 14.21 32.76
N ALA A 512 6.14 14.36 34.04
CA ALA A 512 6.41 15.59 34.77
C ALA A 512 7.91 15.80 35.00
N GLY A 513 8.33 17.06 35.07
CA GLY A 513 9.70 17.42 35.45
C GLY A 513 9.95 17.30 36.94
N SER A 514 11.21 17.15 37.34
CA SER A 514 11.63 17.09 38.74
C SER A 514 11.54 18.43 39.45
N ASN A 515 11.17 18.41 40.73
CA ASN A 515 11.12 19.60 41.59
C ASN A 515 12.52 20.08 42.05
N ASP A 516 13.55 19.26 41.88
CA ASP A 516 14.93 19.63 42.25
C ASP A 516 15.55 20.49 41.14
N GLY A 517 15.12 21.75 41.05
CA GLY A 517 15.64 22.75 40.11
C GLY A 517 14.78 23.05 38.91
N GLY A 518 13.51 22.65 38.94
CA GLY A 518 12.52 23.01 37.92
C GLY A 518 12.78 22.32 36.58
N GLY A 519 12.75 20.98 36.54
CA GLY A 519 12.83 20.23 35.28
C GLY A 519 11.66 20.54 34.35
N GLY A 520 11.88 20.58 33.04
CA GLY A 520 10.81 20.74 32.06
C GLY A 520 9.94 19.49 31.94
N GLY A 521 8.65 19.66 31.70
CA GLY A 521 7.74 18.56 31.41
C GLY A 521 7.96 17.98 30.01
N GLY A 522 7.78 16.67 29.84
CA GLY A 522 7.85 16.01 28.54
C GLY A 522 6.64 16.36 27.66
N GLY A 523 6.81 16.32 26.34
CA GLY A 523 5.72 16.52 25.40
C GLY A 523 4.81 15.29 25.29
N GLY A 524 3.52 15.50 25.04
CA GLY A 524 2.57 14.43 24.75
C GLY A 524 2.92 13.69 23.45
N GLY A 525 2.52 12.43 23.34
CA GLY A 525 2.60 11.65 22.11
C GLY A 525 1.68 12.19 21.01
N GLY A 526 2.10 12.03 19.78
CA GLY A 526 1.30 12.26 18.57
C GLY A 526 0.44 11.05 18.21
N ARG A 527 -0.27 11.14 17.08
CA ARG A 527 -1.25 10.13 16.63
C ARG A 527 -0.98 9.66 15.21
N VAL A 528 -1.21 8.36 14.99
CA VAL A 528 -1.21 7.72 13.67
C VAL A 528 -2.60 7.17 13.42
N ARG A 529 -3.17 7.45 12.25
CA ARG A 529 -4.41 6.84 11.77
C ARG A 529 -4.17 6.20 10.42
N VAL A 530 -4.57 4.94 10.29
CA VAL A 530 -4.59 4.19 9.03
C VAL A 530 -6.05 3.94 8.67
N ASN A 531 -6.49 4.49 7.55
CA ASN A 531 -7.83 4.34 7.01
C ASN A 531 -7.76 3.48 5.74
N ALA A 532 -7.90 2.17 5.91
CA ALA A 532 -7.79 1.19 4.83
C ALA A 532 -8.88 0.11 4.90
N VAL A 533 -9.22 -0.47 3.76
CA VAL A 533 -10.20 -1.58 3.69
C VAL A 533 -9.53 -2.92 3.94
N SER A 534 -8.25 -3.06 3.57
CA SER A 534 -7.42 -4.23 3.88
C SER A 534 -6.00 -3.81 4.28
N GLY A 535 -5.43 -4.50 5.27
CA GLY A 535 -4.08 -4.24 5.77
C GLY A 535 -3.79 -5.07 7.03
N PRO A 536 -2.51 -5.41 7.30
CA PRO A 536 -2.16 -6.19 8.48
C PRO A 536 -2.54 -5.43 9.75
N ALA A 537 -2.97 -6.16 10.79
CA ALA A 537 -2.93 -5.66 12.15
C ALA A 537 -1.48 -5.19 12.42
N CYS A 538 -1.30 -3.90 12.70
CA CYS A 538 -0.02 -3.24 12.96
C CYS A 538 1.02 -4.21 13.54
N PRO A 539 2.17 -4.42 12.88
CA PRO A 539 3.22 -5.24 13.44
C PRO A 539 3.85 -4.58 14.69
N ALA A 540 4.55 -5.38 15.50
CA ALA A 540 5.07 -5.02 16.83
C ALA A 540 5.99 -3.77 16.91
N GLY A 541 6.43 -3.24 15.76
CA GLY A 541 7.22 -2.00 15.64
C GLY A 541 6.41 -0.70 15.66
N VAL A 542 5.10 -0.75 15.42
CA VAL A 542 4.20 0.41 15.62
C VAL A 542 3.83 0.45 17.10
N GLN A 543 4.68 1.10 17.89
CA GLN A 543 4.37 1.32 19.30
C GLN A 543 3.41 2.49 19.40
N PRO A 544 2.17 2.25 19.86
CA PRO A 544 1.59 1.09 20.49
C PRO A 544 0.69 0.32 19.53
N VAL A 545 0.66 -0.98 19.79
CA VAL A 545 -0.09 -2.05 19.10
C VAL A 545 -1.59 -1.76 18.95
N ALA A 546 -2.13 -0.78 19.68
CA ALA A 546 -3.51 -0.38 19.51
C ALA A 546 -3.74 0.34 18.16
N ALA A 547 -2.73 0.99 17.54
CA ALA A 547 -2.86 1.87 16.36
C ALA A 547 -3.27 1.25 15.02
N CYS A 548 -3.62 -0.02 15.04
CA CYS A 548 -4.37 -0.66 13.98
C CYS A 548 -5.54 -1.41 14.59
N SER A 549 -6.59 -0.70 14.96
CA SER A 549 -7.87 -1.35 15.15
C SER A 549 -8.66 -1.21 13.86
N THR A 550 -9.14 -2.34 13.33
CA THR A 550 -10.39 -2.41 12.56
C THR A 550 -11.61 -2.01 13.40
N SER A 551 -11.41 -1.44 14.60
CA SER A 551 -12.40 -1.24 15.66
C SER A 551 -12.36 0.17 16.27
N ALA A 552 -12.11 1.19 15.44
CA ALA A 552 -12.35 2.60 15.73
C ALA A 552 -13.06 3.30 14.55
N LEU A 553 -13.96 2.57 13.89
CA LEU A 553 -14.94 3.06 12.93
C LEU A 553 -16.34 2.59 13.33
#